data_AF-A0A422R0H9-F1
#
_entry.id   AF-A0A422R0H9-F1
#
_cell.length_a   1.000
_cell.length_b   1.000
_cell.length_c   1.000
_cell.angle_alpha   90.00
_cell.angle_beta   90.00
_cell.angle_gamma   90.00
#
_symmetry.space_group_name_H-M   'P 1'
#
loop_
_entity.id
_entity.type
_entity.pdbx_description
1 polymer ?
#
loop_
_entity_poly.entity_id
_entity_poly.type
_entity_poly.pdbx_seq_one_letter_code
_entity_poly.pdbx_strand_id
1 'polypeptide(L)' 'MKKSNAVLILLLVLELLLVLGTWFLVSQIRSGAWGEWDEPEALKRLMTVAFGAAPLIAIPFVIIIFSLRRKGQ' A
#
# COMPACT_ATOMS: atom_id res chain seq x y z
N MET A 1 15.00 -2.05 20.78
CA MET A 1 13.60 -1.74 20.37
C MET A 1 12.70 -2.87 20.83
N LYS A 2 11.63 -2.60 21.58
CA LYS A 2 10.68 -3.67 22.00
C LYS A 2 10.14 -4.35 20.74
N LYS A 3 9.99 -5.68 20.72
CA LYS A 3 9.56 -6.48 19.53
C LYS A 3 8.36 -5.88 18.79
N SER A 4 7.45 -5.21 19.52
CA SER A 4 6.31 -4.46 18.97
C SER A 4 6.70 -3.38 17.94
N ASN A 5 7.78 -2.63 18.16
CA ASN A 5 8.17 -1.54 17.26
C ASN A 5 8.77 -2.07 15.94
N ALA A 6 9.39 -3.26 15.97
CA ALA A 6 9.92 -3.89 14.77
C ALA A 6 8.78 -4.32 13.82
N VAL A 7 7.67 -4.81 14.37
CA VAL A 7 6.47 -5.15 13.59
C VAL A 7 5.85 -3.90 12.94
N LEU A 8 5.80 -2.78 13.67
CA LEU A 8 5.31 -1.52 13.14
C LEU A 8 6.16 -0.99 11.99
N ILE A 9 7.49 -1.05 12.13
CA ILE A 9 8.41 -0.63 11.07
C ILE A 9 8.28 -1.55 9.87
N LEU A 10 8.14 -2.86 10.07
CA LEU A 10 7.94 -3.81 8.98
C LEU A 10 6.63 -3.51 8.21
N LEU A 11 5.54 -3.21 8.93
CA LEU A 11 4.27 -2.81 8.31
C LEU A 11 4.41 -1.52 7.52
N LEU A 12 5.12 -0.52 8.07
CA LEU A 12 5.37 0.75 7.38
C LEU A 12 6.18 0.55 6.10
N VAL A 13 7.22 -0.29 6.14
CA VAL A 13 8.05 -0.63 4.97
C VAL A 13 7.22 -1.34 3.90
N LEU A 14 6.39 -2.30 4.28
CA LEU A 14 5.49 -2.99 3.35
C LEU A 14 4.51 -2.03 2.67
N GLU A 15 3.98 -1.07 3.42
CA GLU A 15 3.09 -0.05 2.87
C GLU A 15 3.81 0.86 1.87
N LEU A 16 5.03 1.29 2.21
CA LEU A 16 5.88 2.08 1.33
C LEU A 16 6.17 1.35 0.01
N LEU A 17 6.48 0.04 0.09
CA LEU A 17 6.69 -0.81 -1.08
C LEU A 17 5.44 -0.95 -1.94
N LEU A 18 4.25 -1.02 -1.34
CA LEU A 18 2.99 -1.11 -2.06
C LEU A 18 2.67 0.18 -2.81
N VAL A 19 2.86 1.34 -2.17
CA VAL A 19 2.65 2.65 -2.80
C VAL A 19 3.64 2.85 -3.94
N LEU A 20 4.94 2.63 -3.69
CA LEU A 20 5.98 2.80 -4.71
C LEU A 20 5.84 1.78 -5.84
N GLY A 21 5.53 0.52 -5.53
CA GLY A 21 5.31 -0.53 -6.53
C GLY A 21 4.11 -0.23 -7.42
N THR A 22 2.99 0.20 -6.83
CA THR A 22 1.80 0.61 -7.59
C THR A 22 2.11 1.82 -8.48
N TRP A 23 2.78 2.83 -7.93
CA TRP A 23 3.16 4.02 -8.70
C TRP A 23 4.09 3.67 -9.88
N PHE A 24 5.09 2.82 -9.64
CA PHE A 24 5.97 2.32 -10.68
C PHE A 24 5.20 1.59 -11.78
N LEU A 25 4.32 0.64 -11.43
CA LEU A 25 3.53 -0.11 -12.40
C LEU A 25 2.61 0.80 -13.23
N VAL A 26 1.95 1.77 -12.60
CA VAL A 26 1.15 2.78 -13.32
C VAL A 26 2.01 3.58 -14.30
N SER A 27 3.24 3.95 -13.93
CA SER A 27 4.16 4.65 -14.82
C SER A 27 4.58 3.80 -16.02
N GLN A 28 4.80 2.50 -15.82
CA GLN A 28 5.18 1.57 -16.88
C GLN A 28 4.04 1.37 -17.88
N ILE A 29 2.80 1.25 -17.39
CA ILE A 29 1.61 1.13 -18.24
C ILE A 29 1.41 2.40 -19.07
N ARG A 30 1.46 3.58 -18.42
CA ARG A 30 1.34 4.88 -19.12
C ARG A 30 2.46 5.14 -20.14
N SER A 31 3.65 4.58 -19.90
CA SER A 31 4.77 4.71 -20.84
C SER A 31 4.64 3.79 -22.06
N GLY A 32 3.63 2.90 -22.10
CA GLY A 32 3.46 1.90 -23.15
C GLY A 32 4.50 0.77 -23.08
N ALA A 33 5.36 0.73 -22.06
CA ALA A 33 6.42 -0.27 -21.91
C ALA A 33 5.90 -1.71 -21.83
N TRP A 34 4.63 -1.89 -21.46
CA TRP A 34 3.99 -3.20 -21.33
C TRP A 34 3.26 -3.67 -22.60
N GLY A 35 3.19 -2.82 -23.63
CA GLY A 35 2.55 -3.16 -24.91
C GLY A 35 1.08 -3.56 -24.79
N GLU A 36 0.41 -3.13 -23.72
CA GLU A 36 -1.01 -3.44 -23.51
C GLU A 36 -1.85 -2.69 -24.54
N TRP A 37 -2.69 -3.44 -25.24
CA TRP A 37 -3.56 -2.92 -26.30
C TRP A 37 -4.69 -2.04 -25.74
N ASP A 38 -4.91 -2.06 -24.42
CA ASP A 38 -5.99 -1.35 -23.72
C ASP A 38 -5.50 -0.82 -22.35
N GLU A 39 -4.63 0.21 -22.39
CA GLU A 39 -4.09 0.93 -21.23
C GLU A 39 -5.13 1.28 -20.14
N PRO A 40 -6.35 1.76 -20.48
CA PRO A 40 -7.38 2.08 -19.48
C PRO A 40 -7.83 0.88 -18.65
N GLU A 41 -7.99 -0.28 -19.27
CA GLU A 41 -8.46 -1.51 -18.59
C GLU A 41 -7.38 -2.06 -17.65
N ALA A 42 -6.11 -1.98 -18.06
CA ALA A 42 -5.00 -2.39 -17.21
C ALA A 42 -4.83 -1.47 -16.00
N LEU A 43 -4.89 -0.15 -16.20
CA LEU A 43 -4.92 0.81 -15.09
C LEU A 43 -6.09 0.55 -14.15
N LYS A 44 -7.28 0.26 -14.68
CA LYS A 44 -8.46 -0.06 -13.86
C LYS A 44 -8.25 -1.30 -13.00
N ARG A 45 -7.65 -2.37 -13.54
CA ARG A 45 -7.33 -3.59 -12.77
C ARG A 45 -6.30 -3.31 -11.68
N LEU A 46 -5.24 -2.57 -12.01
CA LEU A 46 -4.20 -2.20 -11.06
C LEU A 46 -4.73 -1.35 -9.92
N MET A 47 -5.53 -0.33 -10.24
CA MET A 47 -6.19 0.51 -9.24
C MET A 47 -7.19 -0.29 -8.41
N THR A 48 -7.94 -1.23 -8.99
CA THR A 48 -8.85 -2.12 -8.24
C THR A 48 -8.09 -2.95 -7.20
N VAL A 49 -6.95 -3.54 -7.58
CA VAL A 49 -6.12 -4.32 -6.65
C VAL A 49 -5.49 -3.42 -5.59
N ALA A 50 -4.95 -2.27 -5.98
CA ALA A 50 -4.32 -1.32 -5.05
C ALA A 50 -5.33 -0.77 -4.02
N PHE A 51 -6.52 -0.35 -4.46
CA PHE A 51 -7.59 0.11 -3.57
C PHE A 51 -8.18 -1.01 -2.72
N GLY A 52 -8.25 -2.25 -3.22
CA GLY A 52 -8.66 -3.42 -2.44
C GLY A 52 -7.65 -3.79 -1.35
N ALA A 53 -6.35 -3.63 -1.62
CA ALA A 53 -5.27 -3.90 -0.68
C ALA A 53 -5.11 -2.80 0.38
N ALA A 54 -5.39 -1.54 0.03
CA ALA A 54 -5.26 -0.39 0.92
C ALA A 54 -5.96 -0.54 2.30
N PRO A 55 -7.26 -0.94 2.41
CA PRO A 55 -7.91 -1.09 3.70
C PRO A 55 -7.34 -2.23 4.55
N LEU A 56 -6.86 -3.33 3.94
CA LEU A 56 -6.24 -4.44 4.67
C LEU A 56 -4.98 -4.01 5.43
N ILE A 57 -4.32 -2.95 4.97
CA ILE A 57 -3.08 -2.42 5.54
C ILE A 57 -3.35 -1.21 6.44
N ALA A 58 -4.27 -0.34 6.05
CA ALA A 58 -4.66 0.82 6.84
C ALA A 58 -5.37 0.45 8.15
N ILE A 59 -6.20 -0.60 8.17
CA ILE A 59 -6.94 -1.03 9.37
C ILE A 59 -6.00 -1.35 10.55
N PRO A 60 -4.93 -2.17 10.40
CA PRO A 60 -3.93 -2.37 11.44
C PRO A 60 -3.35 -1.07 12.00
N PHE A 61 -2.98 -0.11 11.15
CA PHE A 61 -2.43 1.18 11.57
C PHE A 61 -3.44 2.01 12.36
N VAL A 62 -4.69 2.06 11.91
CA VAL A 62 -5.77 2.74 12.65
C VAL A 62 -5.96 2.11 14.02
N ILE A 63 -6.04 0.77 14.10
CA ILE A 63 -6.17 0.04 15.37
C ILE A 63 -4.99 0.37 16.29
N ILE A 64 -3.77 0.41 15.76
CA ILE A 64 -2.56 0.73 16.52
C ILE A 64 -2.62 2.18 17.04
N ILE A 65 -2.93 3.16 16.21
CA ILE A 65 -3.03 4.58 16.61
C ILE A 65 -4.07 4.75 17.71
N PHE A 66 -5.24 4.13 17.57
CA PHE A 66 -6.27 4.15 18.60
C PHE A 66 -5.82 3.45 19.88
N SER A 67 -5.09 2.34 19.77
CA SER A 67 -4.57 1.61 20.94
C SER A 67 -3.48 2.39 21.69
N LEU A 68 -2.63 3.13 20.99
CA LEU A 68 -1.59 3.99 21.55
C LEU A 68 -2.22 5.21 22.23
N ARG A 69 -3.16 5.89 21.57
CA ARG A 69 -3.94 7.00 22.16
C ARG A 69 -4.68 6.59 23.43
N ARG A 70 -5.29 5.40 23.46
CA ARG A 70 -5.98 4.89 24.67
C ARG A 70 -5.04 4.61 25.84
N LYS A 71 -3.76 4.35 25.58
CA LYS A 71 -2.74 4.15 26.62
C LYS A 71 -2.12 5.45 27.12
N GLY A 72 -2.56 6.61 26.64
CA GLY A 72 -2.05 7.92 27.07
C GLY A 72 -0.59 8.17 26.70
N GLN A 73 -0.08 7.50 25.66
CA GLN A 73 1.24 7.76 25.07
C GLN A 73 1.12 8.68 23.86
#